data_AF-A0A7J9I0A5-F1
#
_entry.id   AF-A0A7J9I0A5-F1
#
_cell.length_a   1.000
_cell.length_b   1.000
_cell.length_c   1.000
_cell.angle_alpha   90.00
_cell.angle_beta   90.00
_cell.angle_gamma   90.00
#
_symmetry.space_group_name_H-M   'P 1'
#
loop_
_entity.id
_entity.type
_entity.pdbx_description
1 polymer ?
#
loop_
_entity_poly.entity_id
_entity_poly.type
_entity_poly.pdbx_seq_one_letter_code
_entity_poly.pdbx_strand_id
1 'polypeptide(L)'
;MEKTRSWVVAVKGLMLMHGVFYCKVPAVEKMGRLPFDLSSFTDGDTTSGKTWGFNAFVREYYAFLDQRALVLSEKDNRKADDRSPMAQQLSKLQKLQSLLDMLLQVKPRAENMKLPLILEAMDCIIIEIYDVYSRICAEITKVLLNIYSVKKPEAATALKVLQKAMTQGEELSSFFDSCKEFGVMNANEFPTVAQIPKEEVEELERIVNGASDMTMTTYEDSIGDYSIEENDETAAIVEHKEALKTVITDKWVVFDENLKINEEKNNKNFSFAEETAALIEYVPVYNYHQQEIPDLISF
;
A
#
# COMPACT_ATOMS: atom_id res chain seq x y z
N MET A 1 -8.08 -12.35 -19.71
CA MET A 1 -8.87 -11.76 -18.61
C MET A 1 -10.26 -11.33 -19.08
N GLU A 2 -10.44 -10.65 -20.22
CA GLU A 2 -11.74 -10.09 -20.67
C GLU A 2 -12.93 -11.07 -20.73
N LYS A 3 -12.69 -12.37 -20.94
CA LYS A 3 -13.75 -13.40 -20.98
C LYS A 3 -14.03 -14.04 -19.63
N THR A 4 -13.32 -13.67 -18.56
CA THR A 4 -13.51 -14.31 -17.25
C THR A 4 -14.87 -13.96 -16.70
N ARG A 5 -15.60 -14.99 -16.24
CA ARG A 5 -16.84 -14.85 -15.48
C ARG A 5 -16.67 -15.35 -14.04
N SER A 6 -15.42 -15.40 -13.56
CA SER A 6 -15.10 -15.81 -12.19
C SER A 6 -14.40 -14.66 -11.48
N TRP A 7 -15.00 -14.16 -10.40
CA TRP A 7 -14.45 -13.10 -9.57
C TRP A 7 -13.11 -13.54 -8.97
N VAL A 8 -12.95 -14.83 -8.65
CA VAL A 8 -11.69 -15.40 -8.14
C VAL A 8 -10.56 -15.19 -9.14
N VAL A 9 -10.80 -15.51 -10.41
CA VAL A 9 -9.80 -15.32 -11.48
C VAL A 9 -9.56 -13.83 -11.73
N ALA A 10 -10.62 -13.01 -11.69
CA ALA A 10 -10.53 -11.57 -11.85
C ALA A 10 -9.63 -10.92 -10.77
N VAL A 11 -9.90 -11.20 -9.49
CA VAL A 11 -9.12 -10.68 -8.36
C VAL A 11 -7.66 -11.14 -8.44
N LYS A 12 -7.40 -12.42 -8.70
CA LYS A 12 -6.02 -12.93 -8.86
C LYS A 12 -5.28 -12.21 -9.98
N GLY A 13 -5.92 -12.01 -11.13
CA GLY A 13 -5.28 -11.29 -12.24
C GLY A 13 -5.04 -9.81 -11.93
N LEU A 14 -5.94 -9.15 -11.19
CA LEU A 14 -5.74 -7.78 -10.72
C LEU A 14 -4.58 -7.69 -9.72
N MET A 15 -4.49 -8.61 -8.74
CA MET A 15 -3.37 -8.69 -7.80
C MET A 15 -2.03 -8.93 -8.52
N LEU A 16 -2.00 -9.78 -9.54
CA LEU A 16 -0.81 -9.98 -10.37
C LEU A 16 -0.41 -8.68 -11.09
N MET A 17 -1.34 -7.99 -11.73
CA MET A 17 -1.06 -6.70 -12.37
C MET A 17 -0.59 -5.64 -11.36
N HIS A 18 -1.18 -5.62 -10.17
CA HIS A 18 -0.75 -4.75 -9.07
C HIS A 18 0.71 -5.03 -8.69
N GLY A 19 1.07 -6.29 -8.45
CA GLY A 19 2.44 -6.69 -8.16
C GLY A 19 3.42 -6.29 -9.26
N VAL A 20 3.04 -6.41 -10.53
CA VAL A 20 3.87 -5.97 -11.66
C VAL A 20 4.10 -4.45 -11.65
N PHE A 21 3.09 -3.64 -11.34
CA PHE A 21 3.29 -2.19 -11.15
C PHE A 21 4.22 -1.89 -9.97
N TYR A 22 4.07 -2.64 -8.88
CA TYR A 22 4.91 -2.46 -7.69
C TYR A 22 6.39 -2.78 -7.98
N CYS A 23 6.67 -3.76 -8.84
CA CYS A 23 8.02 -4.09 -9.30
C CYS A 23 8.66 -3.06 -10.25
N LYS A 24 7.97 -1.96 -10.59
CA LYS A 24 8.47 -0.88 -11.48
C LYS A 24 9.02 -1.39 -12.83
N VAL A 25 8.36 -2.37 -13.45
CA VAL A 25 8.80 -2.92 -14.75
C VAL A 25 8.63 -1.85 -15.84
N PRO A 26 9.72 -1.37 -16.50
CA PRO A 26 9.65 -0.19 -17.37
C PRO A 26 8.68 -0.29 -18.54
N ALA A 27 8.53 -1.50 -19.12
CA ALA A 27 7.60 -1.73 -20.22
C ALA A 27 6.13 -1.56 -19.80
N VAL A 28 5.81 -1.87 -18.54
CA VAL A 28 4.44 -1.83 -18.01
C VAL A 28 4.06 -0.42 -17.56
N GLU A 29 5.03 0.36 -17.09
CA GLU A 29 4.81 1.78 -16.77
C GLU A 29 4.40 2.62 -17.99
N LYS A 30 4.78 2.19 -19.20
CA LYS A 30 4.46 2.87 -20.47
C LYS A 30 3.16 2.39 -21.10
N MET A 31 2.42 1.50 -20.44
CA MET A 31 1.25 0.87 -21.02
C MET A 31 0.03 1.80 -21.10
N GLY A 32 -0.06 2.77 -20.19
CA GLY A 32 -1.13 3.78 -20.13
C GLY A 32 -2.50 3.27 -19.70
N ARG A 33 -2.90 2.05 -20.10
CA ARG A 33 -4.14 1.38 -19.71
C ARG A 33 -3.91 -0.11 -19.53
N LEU A 34 -4.75 -0.79 -18.76
CA LEU A 34 -4.66 -2.24 -18.63
C LEU A 34 -5.00 -2.95 -19.96
N PRO A 35 -4.42 -4.14 -20.23
CA PRO A 35 -4.67 -4.90 -21.48
C PRO A 35 -6.03 -5.60 -21.53
N PHE A 36 -6.89 -5.34 -20.56
CA PHE A 36 -8.19 -5.97 -20.41
C PHE A 36 -9.13 -4.99 -19.72
N ASP A 37 -10.43 -5.12 -19.99
CA ASP A 37 -11.45 -4.31 -19.34
C ASP A 37 -12.30 -5.12 -18.36
N LEU A 38 -12.40 -4.66 -17.12
CA LEU A 38 -13.28 -5.21 -16.08
C LEU A 38 -14.25 -4.16 -15.52
N SER A 39 -14.40 -3.00 -16.16
CA SER A 39 -15.31 -1.92 -15.73
C SER A 39 -16.77 -2.36 -15.59
N SER A 40 -17.21 -3.26 -16.46
CA SER A 40 -18.56 -3.84 -16.48
C SER A 40 -18.61 -5.29 -15.96
N PHE A 41 -17.55 -5.74 -15.26
CA PHE A 41 -17.41 -7.13 -14.83
C PHE A 41 -18.62 -7.63 -14.04
N THR A 42 -19.11 -8.82 -14.38
CA THR A 42 -20.18 -9.49 -13.63
C THR A 42 -19.82 -10.97 -13.54
N ASP A 43 -19.81 -11.50 -12.32
CA ASP A 43 -19.59 -12.91 -12.06
C ASP A 43 -20.67 -13.78 -12.73
N GLY A 44 -20.27 -14.96 -13.18
CA GLY A 44 -21.12 -15.89 -13.92
C GLY A 44 -22.09 -16.68 -13.05
N ASP A 45 -21.92 -16.66 -11.72
CA ASP A 45 -22.91 -17.23 -10.80
C ASP A 45 -24.19 -16.38 -10.81
N THR A 46 -25.29 -17.04 -11.15
CA THR A 46 -26.63 -16.46 -11.26
C THR A 46 -27.23 -16.00 -9.93
N THR A 47 -26.59 -16.31 -8.80
CA THR A 47 -27.04 -15.93 -7.46
C THR A 47 -26.61 -14.49 -7.12
N SER A 48 -27.22 -13.51 -7.80
CA SER A 48 -26.90 -12.06 -7.72
C SER A 48 -26.72 -11.51 -6.29
N GLY A 49 -27.53 -11.99 -5.33
CA GLY A 49 -27.46 -11.56 -3.93
C GLY A 49 -26.16 -11.95 -3.21
N LYS A 50 -25.44 -12.99 -3.67
CA LYS A 50 -24.17 -13.42 -3.09
C LYS A 50 -22.96 -12.81 -3.82
N THR A 51 -23.12 -12.40 -5.08
CA THR A 51 -22.02 -11.99 -5.95
C THR A 51 -21.85 -10.48 -6.13
N TRP A 52 -22.85 -9.67 -5.77
CA TRP A 52 -22.79 -8.21 -5.96
C TRP A 52 -21.57 -7.56 -5.32
N GLY A 53 -21.20 -7.99 -4.10
CA GLY A 53 -20.04 -7.46 -3.37
C GLY A 53 -18.72 -7.76 -4.08
N PHE A 54 -18.58 -8.97 -4.62
CA PHE A 54 -17.42 -9.36 -5.42
C PHE A 54 -17.36 -8.60 -6.75
N ASN A 55 -18.50 -8.38 -7.41
CA ASN A 55 -18.56 -7.59 -8.65
C ASN A 55 -18.13 -6.15 -8.41
N ALA A 56 -18.62 -5.51 -7.34
CA ALA A 56 -18.22 -4.15 -6.96
C ALA A 56 -16.72 -4.08 -6.68
N PHE A 57 -16.20 -5.00 -5.87
CA PHE A 57 -14.79 -5.07 -5.51
C PHE A 57 -13.87 -5.20 -6.74
N VAL A 58 -14.21 -6.10 -7.68
CA VAL A 58 -13.44 -6.28 -8.93
C VAL A 58 -13.44 -5.00 -9.77
N ARG A 59 -14.59 -4.35 -9.92
CA ARG A 59 -14.71 -3.11 -10.71
C ARG A 59 -13.94 -1.95 -10.11
N GLU A 60 -14.01 -1.79 -8.78
CA GLU A 60 -13.31 -0.74 -8.03
C GLU A 60 -11.79 -0.96 -8.10
N TYR A 61 -11.33 -2.20 -7.87
CA TYR A 61 -9.91 -2.53 -7.96
C TYR A 61 -9.37 -2.37 -9.38
N TYR A 62 -10.13 -2.79 -10.40
CA TYR A 62 -9.80 -2.53 -11.80
C TYR A 62 -9.68 -1.04 -12.10
N ALA A 63 -10.68 -0.24 -11.72
CA ALA A 63 -10.69 1.21 -11.98
C ALA A 63 -9.47 1.91 -11.37
N PHE A 64 -9.10 1.54 -10.15
CA PHE A 64 -7.87 2.01 -9.52
C PHE A 64 -6.62 1.66 -10.35
N LEU A 65 -6.43 0.38 -10.68
CA LEU A 65 -5.22 -0.08 -11.38
C LEU A 65 -5.10 0.51 -12.79
N ASP A 66 -6.22 0.66 -13.50
CA ASP A 66 -6.27 1.22 -14.84
C ASP A 66 -5.95 2.73 -14.83
N GLN A 67 -6.45 3.47 -13.84
CA GLN A 67 -6.09 4.87 -13.65
C GLN A 67 -4.64 5.03 -13.16
N ARG A 68 -4.12 4.11 -12.33
CA ARG A 68 -2.71 4.07 -11.93
C ARG A 68 -1.80 3.92 -13.14
N ALA A 69 -2.13 3.02 -14.07
CA ALA A 69 -1.38 2.83 -15.31
C ALA A 69 -1.29 4.12 -16.14
N LEU A 70 -2.39 4.87 -16.21
CA LEU A 70 -2.45 6.15 -16.92
C LEU A 70 -1.52 7.19 -16.29
N VAL A 71 -1.59 7.34 -14.96
CA VAL A 71 -0.74 8.28 -14.21
C VAL A 71 0.75 7.93 -14.34
N LEU A 72 1.10 6.64 -14.36
CA LEU A 72 2.48 6.19 -14.58
C LEU A 72 2.99 6.52 -15.99
N SER A 73 2.17 6.27 -17.01
CA SER A 73 2.56 6.54 -18.40
C SER A 73 2.75 8.03 -18.69
N GLU A 74 2.09 8.92 -17.96
CA GLU A 74 2.24 10.36 -18.10
C GLU A 74 3.58 10.89 -17.55
N LYS A 75 4.28 10.15 -16.69
CA LYS A 75 5.59 10.57 -16.14
C LYS A 75 6.67 10.73 -17.22
N ASP A 76 6.52 10.09 -18.38
CA ASP A 76 7.50 10.12 -19.49
C ASP A 76 7.28 11.32 -20.45
N ASN A 77 6.13 12.00 -20.37
CA ASN A 77 5.79 13.16 -21.22
C ASN A 77 6.28 14.51 -20.67
N ARG A 78 7.18 14.51 -19.67
CA ARG A 78 7.71 15.73 -19.00
C ARG A 78 8.45 16.70 -19.93
N LYS A 79 8.72 16.32 -21.19
CA LYS A 79 9.50 17.13 -22.14
C LYS A 79 8.73 18.26 -22.83
N ALA A 80 7.43 18.43 -22.57
CA ALA A 80 6.60 19.46 -23.24
C ALA A 80 5.64 20.22 -22.31
N ASP A 81 5.81 20.15 -20.99
CA ASP A 81 4.92 20.84 -20.05
C ASP A 81 5.42 22.26 -19.75
N ASP A 82 4.93 23.25 -20.49
CA ASP A 82 5.25 24.68 -20.34
C ASP A 82 4.71 25.31 -19.04
N ARG A 83 4.05 24.53 -18.17
CA ARG A 83 3.54 25.02 -16.87
C ARG A 83 4.67 25.33 -15.89
N SER A 84 4.40 26.24 -14.93
CA SER A 84 5.32 26.52 -13.83
C SER A 84 5.62 25.25 -13.02
N PRO A 85 6.81 25.13 -12.40
CA PRO A 85 7.14 23.98 -11.56
C PRO A 85 6.09 23.72 -10.46
N MET A 86 5.54 24.80 -9.89
CA MET A 86 4.47 24.72 -8.90
C MET A 86 3.15 24.19 -9.49
N ALA A 87 2.75 24.64 -10.68
CA ALA A 87 1.55 24.12 -11.34
C ALA A 87 1.71 22.63 -11.72
N GLN A 88 2.91 22.20 -12.13
CA GLN A 88 3.21 20.79 -12.36
C GLN A 88 3.11 19.96 -11.08
N GLN A 89 3.68 20.47 -9.98
CA GLN A 89 3.64 19.83 -8.67
C GLN A 89 2.19 19.71 -8.15
N LEU A 90 1.40 20.77 -8.23
CA LEU A 90 -0.02 20.76 -7.86
C LEU A 90 -0.82 19.78 -8.72
N SER A 91 -0.52 19.69 -10.03
CA SER A 91 -1.16 18.73 -10.93
C SER A 91 -0.80 17.28 -10.57
N LYS A 92 0.46 17.00 -10.22
CA LYS A 92 0.90 15.69 -9.70
C LYS A 92 0.16 15.34 -8.41
N LEU A 93 0.05 16.31 -7.49
CA LEU A 93 -0.61 16.13 -6.20
C LEU A 93 -2.10 15.81 -6.37
N GLN A 94 -2.80 16.52 -7.26
CA GLN A 94 -4.21 16.22 -7.60
C GLN A 94 -4.40 14.80 -8.15
N LYS A 95 -3.48 14.31 -8.98
CA LYS A 95 -3.52 12.93 -9.50
C LYS A 95 -3.33 11.91 -8.38
N LEU A 96 -2.38 12.14 -7.47
CA LEU A 96 -2.18 11.29 -6.29
C LEU A 96 -3.41 11.28 -5.39
N GLN A 97 -4.02 12.44 -5.13
CA GLN A 97 -5.27 12.53 -4.37
C GLN A 97 -6.40 11.74 -5.04
N SER A 98 -6.55 11.83 -6.36
CA SER A 98 -7.54 11.04 -7.08
C SER A 98 -7.27 9.53 -7.02
N LEU A 99 -6.00 9.10 -7.00
CA LEU A 99 -5.62 7.70 -6.81
C LEU A 99 -6.02 7.22 -5.41
N LEU A 100 -5.77 8.02 -4.38
CA LEU A 100 -6.17 7.72 -3.01
C LEU A 100 -7.70 7.58 -2.89
N ASP A 101 -8.47 8.50 -3.49
CA ASP A 101 -9.95 8.41 -3.47
C ASP A 101 -10.45 7.07 -4.00
N MET A 102 -9.87 6.58 -5.11
CA MET A 102 -10.27 5.28 -5.68
C MET A 102 -9.80 4.10 -4.82
N LEU A 103 -8.60 4.16 -4.25
CA LEU A 103 -8.10 3.13 -3.34
C LEU A 103 -9.04 2.96 -2.14
N LEU A 104 -9.52 4.06 -1.57
CA LEU A 104 -10.48 4.05 -0.46
C LEU A 104 -11.85 3.48 -0.85
N GLN A 105 -12.17 3.38 -2.15
CA GLN A 105 -13.36 2.67 -2.62
C GLN A 105 -13.16 1.16 -2.70
N VAL A 106 -11.93 0.66 -2.82
CA VAL A 106 -11.66 -0.79 -2.93
C VAL A 106 -11.79 -1.43 -1.55
N LYS A 107 -13.00 -1.88 -1.23
CA LYS A 107 -13.29 -2.54 0.06
C LYS A 107 -14.35 -3.62 -0.05
N PRO A 108 -14.30 -4.65 0.81
CA PRO A 108 -15.38 -5.63 0.90
C PRO A 108 -16.65 -4.95 1.43
N ARG A 109 -17.79 -5.23 0.78
CA ARG A 109 -19.09 -4.59 1.10
C ARG A 109 -20.16 -5.59 1.58
N ALA A 110 -19.82 -6.87 1.69
CA ALA A 110 -20.73 -7.91 2.11
C ALA A 110 -20.05 -8.88 3.09
N GLU A 111 -20.81 -9.43 4.03
CA GLU A 111 -20.30 -10.33 5.09
C GLU A 111 -19.69 -11.62 4.53
N ASN A 112 -20.25 -12.13 3.43
CA ASN A 112 -19.79 -13.36 2.77
C ASN A 112 -18.45 -13.19 2.02
N MET A 113 -17.85 -11.99 2.06
CA MET A 113 -16.56 -11.71 1.40
C MET A 113 -15.36 -11.95 2.30
N LYS A 114 -15.53 -12.37 3.57
CA LYS A 114 -14.42 -12.72 4.48
C LYS A 114 -13.74 -14.03 4.06
N LEU A 115 -13.08 -13.99 2.90
CA LEU A 115 -12.38 -15.10 2.26
C LEU A 115 -10.88 -14.76 2.19
N PRO A 116 -9.97 -15.74 2.33
CA PRO A 116 -8.53 -15.51 2.32
C PRO A 116 -8.05 -14.66 1.14
N LEU A 117 -8.54 -14.96 -0.08
CA LEU A 117 -8.19 -14.19 -1.28
C LEU A 117 -8.58 -12.70 -1.20
N ILE A 118 -9.70 -12.38 -0.56
CA ILE A 118 -10.12 -10.98 -0.39
C ILE A 118 -9.26 -10.30 0.67
N LEU A 119 -8.92 -10.98 1.75
CA LEU A 119 -8.03 -10.44 2.78
C LEU A 119 -6.64 -10.14 2.21
N GLU A 120 -6.05 -11.07 1.45
CA GLU A 120 -4.77 -10.87 0.76
C GLU A 120 -4.83 -9.71 -0.26
N ALA A 121 -5.95 -9.58 -0.99
CA ALA A 121 -6.15 -8.46 -1.90
C ALA A 121 -6.22 -7.14 -1.13
N MET A 122 -6.91 -7.10 0.01
CA MET A 122 -6.98 -5.92 0.88
C MET A 122 -5.62 -5.55 1.46
N ASP A 123 -4.78 -6.52 1.82
CA ASP A 123 -3.41 -6.25 2.26
C ASP A 123 -2.60 -5.53 1.18
N CYS A 124 -2.74 -5.94 -0.08
CA CYS A 124 -2.10 -5.26 -1.21
C CYS A 124 -2.62 -3.81 -1.36
N ILE A 125 -3.93 -3.59 -1.19
CA ILE A 125 -4.54 -2.25 -1.24
C ILE A 125 -4.02 -1.36 -0.11
N ILE A 126 -3.88 -1.88 1.11
CA ILE A 126 -3.40 -1.11 2.26
C ILE A 126 -1.95 -0.65 2.04
N ILE A 127 -1.07 -1.54 1.57
CA ILE A 127 0.32 -1.21 1.26
C ILE A 127 0.37 -0.06 0.23
N GLU A 128 -0.46 -0.15 -0.80
CA GLU A 128 -0.54 0.84 -1.86
C GLU A 128 -1.13 2.19 -1.39
N ILE A 129 -2.14 2.16 -0.51
CA ILE A 129 -2.66 3.35 0.17
C ILE A 129 -1.55 4.06 0.93
N TYR A 130 -0.72 3.32 1.66
CA TYR A 130 0.39 3.90 2.41
C TYR A 130 1.43 4.58 1.51
N ASP A 131 1.83 3.93 0.41
CA ASP A 131 2.76 4.51 -0.57
C ASP A 131 2.19 5.79 -1.20
N VAL A 132 0.93 5.75 -1.64
CA VAL A 132 0.26 6.93 -2.25
C VAL A 132 0.12 8.06 -1.23
N TYR A 133 -0.33 7.77 -0.01
CA TYR A 133 -0.52 8.79 1.02
C TYR A 133 0.80 9.42 1.47
N SER A 134 1.85 8.62 1.65
CA SER A 134 3.18 9.11 2.01
C SER A 134 3.73 10.07 0.93
N ARG A 135 3.49 9.76 -0.36
CA ARG A 135 3.84 10.66 -1.46
C ARG A 135 3.01 11.94 -1.44
N ILE A 136 1.72 11.88 -1.09
CA ILE A 136 0.88 13.08 -0.93
C ILE A 136 1.48 13.98 0.16
N CYS A 137 1.81 13.42 1.34
CA CYS A 137 2.42 14.18 2.44
C CYS A 137 3.76 14.83 2.01
N ALA A 138 4.64 14.08 1.33
CA ALA A 138 5.92 14.61 0.87
C ALA A 138 5.76 15.74 -0.17
N GLU A 139 4.83 15.61 -1.11
CA GLU A 139 4.55 16.66 -2.10
C GLU A 139 3.88 17.88 -1.45
N ILE A 140 3.04 17.69 -0.42
CA ILE A 140 2.50 18.78 0.39
C ILE A 140 3.62 19.54 1.09
N THR A 141 4.56 18.87 1.77
CA THR A 141 5.72 19.54 2.41
C THR A 141 6.47 20.41 1.40
N LYS A 142 6.69 19.92 0.19
CA LYS A 142 7.35 20.71 -0.87
C LYS A 142 6.52 21.92 -1.32
N VAL A 143 5.18 21.82 -1.37
CA VAL A 143 4.31 22.98 -1.66
C VAL A 143 4.43 23.99 -0.53
N LEU A 144 4.38 23.52 0.72
CA LEU A 144 4.41 24.33 1.93
C LEU A 144 5.71 25.14 2.04
N LEU A 145 6.87 24.52 1.76
CA LEU A 145 8.17 25.19 1.73
C LEU A 145 8.25 26.34 0.70
N ASN A 146 7.42 26.30 -0.34
CA ASN A 146 7.42 27.28 -1.43
C ASN A 146 6.23 28.26 -1.36
N ILE A 147 5.44 28.28 -0.27
CA ILE A 147 4.21 29.08 -0.15
C ILE A 147 4.42 30.57 -0.47
N TYR A 148 5.53 31.14 -0.02
CA TYR A 148 5.81 32.57 -0.19
C TYR A 148 6.15 32.97 -1.63
N SER A 149 6.37 32.00 -2.53
CA SER A 149 6.63 32.23 -3.96
C SER A 149 5.40 31.96 -4.84
N VAL A 150 4.25 31.62 -4.25
CA VAL A 150 3.05 31.19 -4.97
C VAL A 150 2.33 32.38 -5.63
N LYS A 151 1.99 32.28 -6.93
CA LYS A 151 1.13 33.27 -7.58
C LYS A 151 -0.34 33.08 -7.14
N LYS A 152 -1.14 34.15 -7.10
CA LYS A 152 -2.58 34.09 -6.71
C LYS A 152 -3.40 32.90 -7.27
N PRO A 153 -3.36 32.55 -8.58
CA PRO A 153 -4.13 31.39 -9.07
C PRO A 153 -3.61 30.04 -8.58
N GLU A 154 -2.31 29.92 -8.33
CA GLU A 154 -1.67 28.72 -7.80
C GLU A 154 -1.99 28.58 -6.30
N ALA A 155 -2.10 29.69 -5.56
CA ALA A 155 -2.42 29.71 -4.13
C ALA A 155 -3.82 29.15 -3.86
N ALA A 156 -4.81 29.54 -4.67
CA ALA A 156 -6.16 29.02 -4.56
C ALA A 156 -6.22 27.50 -4.86
N THR A 157 -5.37 27.01 -5.76
CA THR A 157 -5.29 25.58 -6.08
C THR A 157 -4.59 24.82 -4.96
N ALA A 158 -3.48 25.34 -4.45
CA ALA A 158 -2.76 24.78 -3.31
C ALA A 158 -3.66 24.67 -2.07
N LEU A 159 -4.46 25.70 -1.78
CA LEU A 159 -5.40 25.70 -0.65
C LEU A 159 -6.43 24.57 -0.77
N LYS A 160 -7.06 24.43 -1.95
CA LYS A 160 -8.01 23.33 -2.21
C LYS A 160 -7.37 21.95 -2.04
N VAL A 161 -6.12 21.81 -2.51
CA VAL A 161 -5.38 20.55 -2.40
C VAL A 161 -5.07 20.21 -0.95
N LEU A 162 -4.62 21.18 -0.14
CA LEU A 162 -4.37 20.98 1.29
C LEU A 162 -5.65 20.62 2.04
N GLN A 163 -6.74 21.37 1.83
CA GLN A 163 -8.05 21.09 2.45
C GLN A 163 -8.53 19.67 2.11
N LYS A 164 -8.42 19.28 0.83
CA LYS A 164 -8.78 17.91 0.41
C LYS A 164 -7.93 16.86 1.11
N ALA A 165 -6.62 17.10 1.25
CA ALA A 165 -5.74 16.14 1.88
C ALA A 165 -6.03 15.98 3.38
N MET A 166 -6.55 17.02 4.06
CA MET A 166 -7.06 16.91 5.42
C MET A 166 -8.28 15.99 5.48
N THR A 167 -9.28 16.20 4.61
CA THR A 167 -10.47 15.32 4.51
C THR A 167 -10.07 13.87 4.21
N GLN A 168 -9.13 13.65 3.29
CA GLN A 168 -8.63 12.32 2.97
C GLN A 168 -7.95 11.64 4.16
N GLY A 169 -7.29 12.40 5.05
CA GLY A 169 -6.72 11.85 6.28
C GLY A 169 -7.79 11.32 7.25
N GLU A 170 -8.93 12.00 7.33
CA GLU A 170 -10.08 11.57 8.13
C GLU A 170 -10.75 10.32 7.52
N GLU A 171 -10.98 10.33 6.21
CA GLU A 171 -11.53 9.18 5.47
C GLU A 171 -10.64 7.95 5.59
N LEU A 172 -9.32 8.13 5.54
CA LEU A 172 -8.34 7.07 5.68
C LEU A 172 -8.40 6.41 7.07
N SER A 173 -8.59 7.21 8.12
CA SER A 173 -8.77 6.70 9.48
C SER A 173 -10.02 5.80 9.57
N SER A 174 -11.14 6.27 9.03
CA SER A 174 -12.39 5.49 8.97
C SER A 174 -12.26 4.21 8.13
N PHE A 175 -11.52 4.28 7.02
CA PHE A 175 -11.25 3.14 6.17
C PHE A 175 -10.43 2.05 6.89
N PHE A 176 -9.38 2.43 7.61
CA PHE A 176 -8.57 1.46 8.34
C PHE A 176 -9.34 0.81 9.48
N ASP A 177 -10.15 1.55 10.22
CA ASP A 177 -10.99 0.96 11.26
C ASP A 177 -12.00 -0.05 10.67
N SER A 178 -12.59 0.27 9.52
CA SER A 178 -13.45 -0.68 8.78
C SER A 178 -12.68 -1.94 8.36
N CYS A 179 -11.42 -1.82 7.95
CA CYS A 179 -10.58 -2.96 7.57
C CYS A 179 -10.22 -3.84 8.78
N LYS A 180 -9.94 -3.23 9.94
CA LYS A 180 -9.67 -3.95 11.19
C LYS A 180 -10.90 -4.76 11.61
N GLU A 181 -12.08 -4.15 11.61
CA GLU A 181 -13.34 -4.85 11.91
C GLU A 181 -13.65 -6.00 10.94
N PHE A 182 -13.24 -5.84 9.68
CA PHE A 182 -13.40 -6.88 8.68
C PHE A 182 -12.45 -8.08 8.91
N GLY A 183 -11.28 -7.84 9.53
CA GLY A 183 -10.27 -8.85 9.84
C GLY A 183 -9.02 -8.78 8.96
N VAL A 184 -8.75 -7.63 8.33
CA VAL A 184 -7.52 -7.41 7.55
C VAL A 184 -6.36 -7.13 8.52
N MET A 185 -5.39 -8.06 8.60
CA MET A 185 -4.37 -8.04 9.65
C MET A 185 -3.45 -6.83 9.56
N ASN A 186 -3.00 -6.49 8.35
CA ASN A 186 -2.03 -5.40 8.16
C ASN A 186 -2.61 -4.02 8.48
N ALA A 187 -3.94 -3.86 8.56
CA ALA A 187 -4.56 -2.60 8.98
C ALA A 187 -4.16 -2.17 10.41
N ASN A 188 -3.60 -3.08 11.22
CA ASN A 188 -3.12 -2.80 12.58
C ASN A 188 -1.66 -2.33 12.65
N GLU A 189 -0.88 -2.55 11.60
CA GLU A 189 0.58 -2.35 11.63
C GLU A 189 1.01 -0.97 11.10
N PHE A 190 0.12 -0.26 10.41
CA PHE A 190 0.46 1.03 9.83
C PHE A 190 0.29 2.19 10.82
N PRO A 191 1.24 3.15 10.84
CA PRO A 191 1.25 4.25 11.79
C PRO A 191 0.01 5.15 11.63
N THR A 192 -0.34 5.85 12.71
CA THR A 192 -1.42 6.84 12.72
C THR A 192 -1.21 7.85 11.59
N VAL A 193 -2.25 8.01 10.77
CA VAL A 193 -2.28 8.91 9.60
C VAL A 193 -1.71 10.28 9.96
N ALA A 194 -0.57 10.63 9.34
CA ALA A 194 0.10 11.91 9.57
C ALA A 194 -0.83 13.07 9.23
N GLN A 195 -1.10 13.94 10.20
CA GLN A 195 -2.00 15.07 10.00
C GLN A 195 -1.27 16.21 9.31
N ILE A 196 -1.96 16.88 8.39
CA ILE A 196 -1.44 18.07 7.72
C ILE A 196 -1.49 19.25 8.70
N PRO A 197 -0.42 20.06 8.85
CA PRO A 197 -0.39 21.19 9.76
C PRO A 197 -1.51 22.18 9.45
N LYS A 198 -2.38 22.47 10.44
CA LYS A 198 -3.55 23.33 10.25
C LYS A 198 -3.16 24.80 10.13
N GLU A 199 -2.11 25.17 10.84
CA GLU A 199 -1.56 26.53 10.90
C GLU A 199 -1.11 27.02 9.52
N GLU A 200 -0.55 26.12 8.71
CA GLU A 200 -0.06 26.43 7.36
C GLU A 200 -1.20 26.56 6.34
N VAL A 201 -2.31 25.83 6.55
CA VAL A 201 -3.54 25.96 5.75
C VAL A 201 -4.19 27.33 5.99
N GLU A 202 -4.25 27.77 7.26
CA GLU A 202 -4.78 29.08 7.63
C GLU A 202 -3.95 30.23 7.05
N GLU A 203 -2.61 30.11 7.01
CA GLU A 203 -1.74 31.10 6.36
C GLU A 203 -1.99 31.18 4.85
N LEU A 204 -2.09 30.02 4.18
CA LEU A 204 -2.39 30.01 2.76
C LEU A 204 -3.79 30.59 2.45
N GLU A 205 -4.76 30.37 3.33
CA GLU A 205 -6.08 31.00 3.25
C GLU A 205 -6.01 32.53 3.37
N ARG A 206 -5.15 33.08 4.25
CA ARG A 206 -4.88 34.53 4.32
C ARG A 206 -4.29 35.07 3.02
N ILE A 207 -3.34 34.34 2.42
CA ILE A 207 -2.71 34.71 1.14
C ILE A 207 -3.73 34.75 0.00
N VAL A 208 -4.60 33.73 -0.09
CA VAL A 208 -5.64 33.65 -1.13
C VAL A 208 -6.68 34.76 -0.97
N ASN A 209 -7.07 35.08 0.26
CA ASN A 209 -8.05 36.12 0.56
C ASN A 209 -7.51 37.55 0.42
N GLY A 210 -6.21 37.70 0.07
CA GLY A 210 -5.58 38.99 -0.23
C GLY A 210 -5.14 39.78 1.00
N ALA A 211 -4.98 39.13 2.15
CA ALA A 211 -4.58 39.76 3.41
C ALA A 211 -3.05 39.85 3.59
N SER A 212 -2.27 40.04 2.52
CA SER A 212 -0.85 40.40 2.65
C SER A 212 -0.67 41.91 2.45
N ASP A 213 -1.00 42.69 3.48
CA ASP A 213 -0.02 43.68 3.93
C ASP A 213 0.81 42.96 4.98
N MET A 214 2.03 42.55 4.67
CA MET A 214 2.97 42.18 5.72
C MET A 214 4.38 42.61 5.35
N THR A 215 4.82 43.59 6.13
CA THR A 215 6.19 43.90 6.50
C THR A 215 7.08 42.67 6.59
N MET A 216 8.19 42.74 5.86
CA MET A 216 9.36 41.87 6.01
C MET A 216 9.78 41.80 7.49
N THR A 217 9.72 40.62 8.08
CA THR A 217 10.63 40.28 9.18
C THR A 217 11.49 39.13 8.71
N THR A 218 12.74 39.49 8.41
CA THR A 218 13.85 38.61 8.08
C THR A 218 14.09 37.65 9.25
N TYR A 219 13.91 36.36 9.02
CA TYR A 219 14.55 35.31 9.81
C TYR A 219 15.69 34.76 8.95
N GLU A 220 16.88 35.35 9.14
CA GLU A 220 18.14 34.72 8.77
C GLU A 220 18.50 33.66 9.84
N ASP A 221 19.22 32.62 9.40
CA ASP A 221 19.75 31.44 10.11
C ASP A 221 18.75 30.31 10.44
N SER A 222 18.93 29.04 10.05
CA SER A 222 20.06 28.31 9.47
C SER A 222 19.52 27.16 8.61
N ILE A 223 19.73 27.19 7.29
CA ILE A 223 19.45 26.05 6.41
C ILE A 223 20.72 25.20 6.34
N GLY A 224 20.74 24.11 7.10
CA GLY A 224 21.59 22.97 6.79
C GLY A 224 21.17 22.40 5.45
N ASP A 225 22.11 22.42 4.51
CA ASP A 225 22.03 21.83 3.18
C ASP A 225 21.52 20.38 3.26
N TYR A 226 20.26 20.19 2.87
CA TYR A 226 19.72 18.88 2.54
C TYR A 226 19.46 18.84 1.04
N SER A 227 20.50 18.47 0.30
CA SER A 227 20.35 17.90 -1.03
C SER A 227 19.56 16.60 -0.90
N ILE A 228 18.24 16.64 -1.14
CA ILE A 228 17.48 15.43 -1.46
C ILE A 228 17.81 15.12 -2.91
N GLU A 229 18.82 14.27 -3.11
CA GLU A 229 19.03 13.63 -4.40
C GLU A 229 17.74 12.88 -4.78
N GLU A 230 17.28 13.11 -6.01
CA GLU A 230 16.21 12.30 -6.62
C GLU A 230 16.71 10.85 -6.76
N ASN A 231 16.57 10.06 -5.70
CA ASN A 231 16.64 8.61 -5.80
C ASN A 231 15.24 8.05 -5.54
N ASP A 232 14.66 7.44 -6.57
CA ASP A 232 13.36 6.76 -6.56
C ASP A 232 13.48 5.38 -5.84
N GLU A 233 14.23 5.36 -4.73
CA GLU A 233 14.37 4.24 -3.80
C GLU A 233 13.53 4.57 -2.57
N THR A 234 12.47 3.77 -2.38
CA THR A 234 11.66 3.62 -1.15
C THR A 234 11.73 4.81 -0.19
N ALA A 235 10.73 5.71 -0.27
CA ALA A 235 10.58 6.81 0.66
C ALA A 235 10.66 6.29 2.10
N ALA A 236 11.58 6.89 2.84
CA ALA A 236 12.08 6.43 4.12
C ALA A 236 10.98 6.16 5.14
N ILE A 237 11.12 4.99 5.74
CA ILE A 237 10.57 4.56 7.02
C ILE A 237 10.87 5.67 8.04
N VAL A 238 9.85 6.28 8.64
CA VAL A 238 10.01 6.90 9.96
C VAL A 238 9.88 5.77 10.98
N GLU A 239 10.93 4.94 11.05
CA GLU A 239 11.12 3.97 12.11
C GLU A 239 11.83 4.68 13.24
N HIS A 240 11.29 4.60 14.45
CA HIS A 240 12.15 4.62 15.62
C HIS A 240 13.09 3.42 15.50
N LYS A 241 14.29 3.68 14.99
CA LYS A 241 15.37 2.71 14.83
C LYS A 241 15.89 2.30 16.21
N GLU A 242 15.19 1.40 16.90
CA GLU A 242 15.87 0.54 17.86
C GLU A 242 16.69 -0.47 17.06
N ALA A 243 17.97 -0.19 16.91
CA ALA A 243 18.91 -1.03 16.21
C ALA A 243 19.02 -2.40 16.90
N LEU A 244 18.34 -3.42 16.35
CA LEU A 244 18.61 -4.81 16.68
C LEU A 244 20.00 -5.17 16.14
N LYS A 245 21.00 -5.21 17.04
CA LYS A 245 22.32 -5.76 16.74
C LYS A 245 22.23 -7.28 16.72
N THR A 246 22.55 -7.89 15.58
CA THR A 246 22.93 -9.30 15.53
C THR A 246 24.31 -9.47 16.16
N VAL A 247 24.39 -10.27 17.22
CA VAL A 247 25.67 -10.70 17.80
C VAL A 247 26.05 -12.02 17.16
N ILE A 248 27.05 -12.01 16.30
CA ILE A 248 27.70 -13.24 15.84
C ILE A 248 28.59 -13.72 17.00
N THR A 249 28.25 -14.87 17.55
CA THR A 249 29.03 -15.54 18.60
C THR A 249 29.73 -16.73 17.97
N ASP A 250 31.05 -16.82 18.15
CA ASP A 250 31.86 -17.97 17.71
C ASP A 250 31.69 -19.21 18.61
N LYS A 251 30.76 -19.15 19.57
CA LYS A 251 30.36 -20.28 20.40
C LYS A 251 29.08 -20.89 19.84
N TRP A 252 29.18 -22.16 19.43
CA TRP A 252 28.06 -23.00 19.06
C TRP A 252 27.05 -23.09 20.21
N VAL A 253 25.80 -22.73 19.93
CA VAL A 253 24.67 -22.98 20.83
C VAL A 253 24.13 -24.37 20.48
N VAL A 254 24.18 -25.30 21.44
CA VAL A 254 23.50 -26.58 21.33
C VAL A 254 22.06 -26.36 21.75
N PHE A 255 21.12 -26.59 20.84
CA PHE A 255 19.71 -26.62 21.17
C PHE A 255 19.39 -28.00 21.76
N ASP A 256 19.01 -28.05 23.02
CA ASP A 256 18.51 -29.28 23.63
C ASP A 256 17.12 -29.60 23.05
N GLU A 257 17.06 -30.50 22.07
CA GLU A 257 15.83 -31.16 21.68
C GLU A 257 15.39 -32.11 22.80
N ASN A 258 14.63 -31.59 23.78
CA ASN A 258 13.96 -32.41 24.77
C ASN A 258 12.55 -31.88 25.04
N LEU A 259 11.58 -32.36 24.25
CA LEU A 259 10.16 -32.36 24.63
C LEU A 259 10.00 -33.29 25.83
N LYS A 260 10.03 -32.73 27.04
CA LYS A 260 9.59 -33.45 28.24
C LYS A 260 8.07 -33.43 28.32
N ILE A 261 7.49 -34.58 27.98
CA ILE A 261 6.14 -34.97 28.40
C ILE A 261 6.18 -35.12 29.93
N ASN A 262 5.41 -34.30 30.65
CA ASN A 262 5.07 -34.59 32.04
C ASN A 262 3.66 -35.17 32.08
N GLU A 263 3.58 -36.47 32.37
CA GLU A 263 2.40 -37.09 32.94
C GLU A 263 2.18 -36.55 34.35
N GLU A 264 1.05 -35.88 34.59
CA GLU A 264 0.45 -35.86 35.92
C GLU A 264 -1.01 -36.30 35.84
N LYS A 265 -1.25 -37.48 36.41
CA LYS A 265 -2.57 -38.05 36.70
C LYS A 265 -3.33 -37.10 37.63
N ASN A 266 -4.55 -36.73 37.25
CA ASN A 266 -5.62 -36.64 38.24
C ASN A 266 -7.01 -36.88 37.62
N ASN A 267 -7.67 -37.89 38.20
CA ASN A 267 -9.03 -38.35 37.94
C ASN A 267 -10.07 -37.22 37.98
N LYS A 268 -10.93 -37.17 36.96
CA LYS A 268 -12.40 -37.04 37.11
C LYS A 268 -13.10 -37.35 35.78
N ASN A 269 -13.97 -38.33 35.85
CA ASN A 269 -14.80 -38.88 34.78
C ASN A 269 -15.67 -37.82 34.09
N PHE A 270 -15.78 -37.85 32.75
CA PHE A 270 -17.04 -37.65 32.03
C PHE A 270 -16.94 -38.23 30.61
N SER A 271 -17.92 -39.05 30.24
CA SER A 271 -18.03 -39.82 28.99
C SER A 271 -18.42 -38.96 27.77
N PHE A 272 -17.99 -39.34 26.55
CA PHE A 272 -18.83 -39.94 25.48
C PHE A 272 -18.19 -39.78 24.07
N ALA A 273 -18.29 -40.85 23.27
CA ALA A 273 -18.20 -40.99 21.80
C ALA A 273 -16.85 -40.89 21.04
N GLU A 274 -16.37 -42.08 20.62
CA GLU A 274 -15.96 -42.47 19.25
C GLU A 274 -16.52 -41.56 18.12
N GLU A 275 -15.86 -41.23 17.01
CA GLU A 275 -15.14 -42.10 16.07
C GLU A 275 -14.34 -41.27 15.03
N THR A 276 -13.16 -41.79 14.66
CA THR A 276 -12.44 -41.72 13.35
C THR A 276 -11.92 -40.39 12.76
N ALA A 277 -10.59 -40.24 12.79
CA ALA A 277 -9.83 -39.65 11.68
C ALA A 277 -8.59 -40.52 11.41
N ALA A 278 -8.48 -41.01 10.17
CA ALA A 278 -7.52 -42.00 9.72
C ALA A 278 -6.06 -41.48 9.73
N LEU A 279 -5.16 -42.38 10.14
CA LEU A 279 -3.70 -42.25 10.08
C LEU A 279 -3.22 -42.23 8.62
N ILE A 280 -2.40 -41.25 8.25
CA ILE A 280 -1.55 -41.32 7.06
C ILE A 280 -0.21 -41.93 7.49
N GLU A 281 0.13 -43.09 6.92
CA GLU A 281 1.40 -43.79 7.14
C GLU A 281 2.58 -42.97 6.61
N TYR A 282 3.60 -42.82 7.45
CA TYR A 282 4.89 -42.23 7.11
C TYR A 282 5.83 -43.36 6.64
N VAL A 283 6.30 -43.29 5.39
CA VAL A 283 7.31 -44.23 4.84
C VAL A 283 8.70 -43.58 4.94
N PRO A 284 9.67 -44.15 5.66
CA PRO A 284 11.03 -43.63 5.71
C PRO A 284 11.82 -44.09 4.47
N VAL A 285 12.44 -43.14 3.77
CA VAL A 285 13.39 -43.42 2.69
C VAL A 285 14.76 -43.69 3.31
N TYR A 286 15.25 -44.93 3.16
CA TYR A 286 16.60 -45.31 3.55
C TYR A 286 17.63 -44.81 2.52
N ASN A 287 18.61 -44.04 3.00
CA ASN A 287 19.83 -43.68 2.29
C ASN A 287 20.76 -44.89 2.17
N TYR A 288 21.11 -45.29 0.93
CA TYR A 288 22.41 -45.82 0.57
C TYR A 288 22.64 -45.55 -0.92
N HIS A 289 23.60 -44.70 -1.26
CA HIS A 289 24.66 -44.95 -2.24
C HIS A 289 25.59 -43.73 -2.28
N GLN A 290 26.86 -43.97 -1.95
CA GLN A 290 27.98 -43.04 -2.14
C GLN A 290 28.09 -42.66 -3.62
N GLN A 291 28.05 -41.36 -3.91
CA GLN A 291 28.61 -40.79 -5.14
C GLN A 291 29.61 -39.71 -4.74
N GLU A 292 30.88 -39.99 -5.04
CA GLU A 292 31.99 -39.07 -4.92
C GLU A 292 31.80 -37.90 -5.89
N ILE A 293 32.03 -36.67 -5.40
CA ILE A 293 31.97 -35.43 -6.16
C ILE A 293 33.34 -35.23 -6.84
N PRO A 294 33.44 -35.02 -8.16
CA PRO A 294 34.71 -34.69 -8.79
C PRO A 294 35.06 -33.21 -8.58
N ASP A 295 36.31 -32.98 -8.16
CA ASP A 295 36.93 -31.67 -7.97
C ASP A 295 37.15 -30.96 -9.32
N LEU A 296 36.64 -29.72 -9.45
CA LEU A 296 36.78 -28.89 -10.65
C LEU A 296 37.51 -27.58 -10.32
N ILE A 297 38.76 -27.72 -9.85
CA ILE A 297 39.79 -26.69 -9.97
C ILE A 297 41.12 -27.37 -10.34
N SER A 298 41.51 -27.29 -11.60
CA SER A 298 42.93 -27.11 -11.98
C SER A 298 43.08 -26.70 -13.46
N PHE A 299 43.74 -25.55 -13.62
CA PHE A 299 44.38 -24.89 -14.79
C PHE A 299 43.60 -24.65 -16.09
#